data_AF-A0A3M0VZ33-F1
#
_entry.id   AF-A0A3M0VZ33-F1
#
_cell.length_a   1.000
_cell.length_b   1.000
_cell.length_c   1.000
_cell.angle_alpha   90.00
_cell.angle_beta   90.00
_cell.angle_gamma   90.00
#
_symmetry.space_group_name_H-M   'P 1'
#
loop_
_entity.id
_entity.type
_entity.pdbx_description
1 polymer ?
#
loop_
_entity_poly.entity_id
_entity_poly.type
_entity_poly.pdbx_seq_one_letter_code
_entity_poly.pdbx_strand_id
1 'polypeptide(L)'
;MRASLELIRLFALLSLPITAVVGHPRAQIQTQTLTRFITITATATAITSSSTAGTNNVVNDDDDTVTSSGSTSTTAATSSSGFPQEGSFLNVALIPPYGIEANVSLGDGTPRCAGLDGKAIPCDCPPDPALFVSSLTQLVSSGQQQFPEGNTPSEQLTRLQSCIVTLQNIYGGPGSGVGCPAVSTTWSALLQQIQSQL
;
A
#
# COMPACT_ATOMS: atom_id res chain seq x y z
N MET A 1 11.44 -10.14 24.98
CA MET A 1 12.18 -9.28 24.02
C MET A 1 12.89 -10.12 22.94
N ARG A 2 12.20 -11.02 22.22
CA ARG A 2 12.82 -11.88 21.18
C ARG A 2 11.98 -12.08 19.90
N ALA A 3 10.77 -11.52 19.82
CA ALA A 3 9.88 -11.72 18.67
C ALA A 3 10.11 -10.72 17.51
N SER A 4 10.62 -9.52 17.77
CA SER A 4 10.80 -8.48 16.73
C SER A 4 12.07 -8.63 15.87
N LEU A 5 12.92 -9.63 16.13
CA LEU A 5 14.17 -9.83 15.39
C LEU A 5 14.02 -10.75 14.17
N GLU A 6 12.95 -11.56 14.09
CA GLU A 6 12.70 -12.47 12.97
C GLU A 6 12.11 -11.76 11.74
N LEU A 7 11.30 -10.70 11.93
CA LEU A 7 10.72 -9.96 10.81
C LEU A 7 11.77 -9.15 10.01
N ILE A 8 12.84 -8.71 10.67
CA ILE A 8 13.96 -8.00 10.03
C ILE A 8 14.87 -8.98 9.26
N ARG A 9 14.95 -10.26 9.68
CA ARG A 9 15.68 -11.31 8.94
C ARG A 9 14.97 -11.74 7.65
N LEU A 10 13.65 -11.62 7.57
CA LEU A 10 12.93 -11.94 6.35
C LEU A 10 13.20 -10.94 5.21
N PHE A 11 13.47 -9.66 5.53
CA PHE A 11 13.85 -8.65 4.53
C PHE A 11 15.32 -8.72 4.10
N ALA A 12 16.23 -9.22 4.96
CA ALA A 12 17.64 -9.41 4.61
C ALA A 12 17.89 -10.64 3.72
N LEU A 13 16.94 -11.58 3.62
CA LEU A 13 17.08 -12.79 2.79
C LEU A 13 16.64 -12.61 1.33
N LEU A 14 16.03 -11.48 0.94
CA LEU A 14 15.80 -11.16 -0.49
C LEU A 14 17.00 -10.48 -1.16
N SER A 15 18.08 -10.19 -0.43
CA SER A 15 19.34 -9.72 -1.01
C SER A 15 20.25 -10.89 -1.36
N LEU A 16 19.76 -11.83 -2.20
CA LEU A 16 20.65 -12.78 -2.85
C LEU A 16 21.54 -12.03 -3.84
N PRO A 17 22.87 -12.26 -3.86
CA PRO A 17 23.73 -11.71 -4.89
C PRO A 17 23.29 -12.29 -6.24
N ILE A 18 22.97 -11.41 -7.20
CA ILE A 18 22.87 -11.77 -8.61
C ILE A 18 24.28 -12.13 -9.07
N THR A 19 24.66 -13.39 -8.89
CA THR A 19 25.88 -13.93 -9.50
C THR A 19 25.67 -13.91 -11.01
N ALA A 20 26.39 -12.99 -11.67
CA ALA A 20 26.47 -12.92 -13.11
C ALA A 20 26.97 -14.26 -13.68
N VAL A 21 26.11 -14.98 -14.39
CA VAL A 21 26.50 -16.11 -15.22
C VAL A 21 26.98 -15.55 -16.56
N VAL A 22 28.31 -15.48 -16.70
CA VAL A 22 28.99 -15.39 -17.99
C VAL A 22 28.82 -16.74 -18.69
N GLY A 23 28.42 -16.69 -19.95
CA GLY A 23 27.83 -17.81 -20.68
C GLY A 23 28.72 -19.01 -20.96
N HIS A 24 28.09 -20.08 -21.45
CA HIS A 24 28.49 -20.92 -22.59
C HIS A 24 27.33 -21.87 -22.98
N PRO A 25 27.34 -22.45 -24.21
CA PRO A 25 26.12 -22.81 -24.95
C PRO A 25 25.79 -24.32 -24.97
N ARG A 26 24.56 -24.60 -25.45
CA ARG A 26 23.98 -25.89 -25.87
C ARG A 26 23.79 -26.95 -24.77
N ALA A 27 22.53 -27.24 -24.43
CA ALA A 27 21.83 -28.44 -24.90
C ALA A 27 20.60 -28.80 -24.03
N GLN A 28 19.60 -29.35 -24.72
CA GLN A 28 18.45 -30.13 -24.23
C GLN A 28 17.30 -29.36 -23.56
N ILE A 29 16.26 -29.14 -24.38
CA ILE A 29 14.88 -28.89 -24.00
C ILE A 29 14.34 -30.14 -23.32
N GLN A 30 13.98 -30.05 -22.03
CA GLN A 30 13.08 -31.03 -21.43
C GLN A 30 11.87 -30.30 -20.85
N THR A 31 10.83 -30.24 -21.67
CA THR A 31 9.49 -29.79 -21.33
C THR A 31 8.90 -30.76 -20.31
N GLN A 32 8.74 -30.35 -19.05
CA GLN A 32 7.88 -31.06 -18.10
C GLN A 32 6.56 -30.33 -17.99
N THR A 33 5.60 -30.84 -18.75
CA THR A 33 4.18 -30.54 -18.70
C THR A 33 3.62 -31.03 -17.36
N LEU A 34 3.38 -30.11 -16.41
CA LEU A 34 2.57 -30.41 -15.23
C LEU A 34 1.12 -29.98 -15.48
N THR A 35 0.38 -30.89 -16.11
CA THR A 35 -1.07 -30.79 -16.28
C THR A 35 -1.76 -31.00 -14.93
N ARG A 36 -2.28 -29.93 -14.33
CA ARG A 36 -3.39 -30.03 -13.37
C ARG A 36 -4.57 -29.23 -13.90
N PHE A 37 -5.51 -29.96 -14.49
CA PHE A 37 -6.84 -29.49 -14.83
C PHE A 37 -7.63 -29.19 -13.55
N ILE A 38 -7.93 -27.91 -13.31
CA ILE A 38 -9.06 -27.50 -12.47
C ILE A 38 -10.15 -27.03 -13.44
N THR A 39 -11.17 -27.87 -13.61
CA THR A 39 -12.38 -27.53 -14.35
C THR A 39 -13.19 -26.56 -13.51
N ILE A 40 -13.26 -25.29 -13.92
CA ILE A 40 -14.23 -24.32 -13.40
C ILE A 40 -15.39 -24.28 -14.40
N THR A 41 -16.52 -24.87 -14.01
CA THR A 41 -17.78 -24.78 -14.75
C THR A 41 -18.33 -23.37 -14.57
N ALA A 42 -18.17 -22.51 -15.59
CA ALA A 42 -18.82 -21.21 -15.65
C ALA A 42 -20.27 -21.39 -16.14
N THR A 43 -21.24 -21.30 -15.23
CA THR A 43 -22.63 -21.04 -15.59
C THR A 43 -22.77 -19.57 -15.95
N ALA A 44 -22.90 -19.30 -17.25
CA ALA A 44 -23.21 -17.97 -17.78
C ALA A 44 -24.69 -17.65 -17.52
N THR A 45 -24.96 -16.76 -16.56
CA THR A 45 -26.27 -16.08 -16.46
C THR A 45 -26.19 -14.82 -17.32
N ALA A 46 -26.95 -14.80 -18.40
CA ALA A 46 -27.09 -13.63 -19.27
C ALA A 46 -27.77 -12.49 -18.51
N ILE A 47 -27.03 -11.40 -18.31
CA ILE A 47 -27.58 -10.11 -17.87
C ILE A 47 -28.06 -9.37 -19.12
N THR A 48 -29.39 -9.26 -19.22
CA THR A 48 -30.09 -8.50 -20.25
C THR A 48 -29.95 -7.01 -19.95
N SER A 49 -29.22 -6.29 -20.79
CA SER A 49 -29.14 -4.83 -20.75
C SER A 49 -30.38 -4.22 -21.39
N SER A 50 -31.32 -3.74 -20.57
CA SER A 50 -32.41 -2.87 -20.99
C SER A 50 -31.96 -1.41 -20.91
N SER A 51 -31.82 -0.78 -22.08
CA SER A 51 -31.68 0.67 -22.22
C SER A 51 -33.06 1.31 -22.14
N THR A 52 -33.23 2.29 -21.25
CA THR A 52 -34.42 3.13 -21.19
C THR A 52 -33.99 4.58 -21.24
N ALA A 53 -34.32 5.22 -22.35
CA ALA A 53 -34.28 6.67 -22.51
C ALA A 53 -35.37 7.32 -21.65
N GLY A 54 -35.07 8.45 -21.01
CA GLY A 54 -36.04 9.21 -20.22
C GLY A 54 -35.48 10.52 -19.67
N THR A 55 -35.62 11.58 -20.45
CA THR A 55 -35.58 13.00 -20.05
C THR A 55 -36.57 13.32 -18.92
N ASN A 56 -36.19 14.08 -17.89
CA ASN A 56 -36.65 15.47 -17.66
C ASN A 56 -36.45 16.00 -16.22
N ASN A 57 -35.99 17.27 -16.20
CA ASN A 57 -36.34 18.40 -15.33
C ASN A 57 -35.86 18.49 -13.87
N VAL A 58 -35.20 19.62 -13.60
CA VAL A 58 -34.80 20.18 -12.29
C VAL A 58 -35.72 21.37 -12.01
N VAL A 59 -36.51 21.33 -10.93
CA VAL A 59 -37.18 22.50 -10.32
C VAL A 59 -37.44 22.26 -8.81
N ASN A 60 -36.93 23.17 -7.99
CA ASN A 60 -37.34 23.74 -6.68
C ASN A 60 -37.42 22.95 -5.34
N ASP A 61 -36.61 23.43 -4.38
CA ASP A 61 -36.92 24.17 -3.11
C ASP A 61 -37.81 23.63 -1.96
N ASP A 62 -37.45 24.10 -0.73
CA ASP A 62 -38.04 23.96 0.62
C ASP A 62 -38.12 22.52 1.20
N ASP A 63 -38.11 22.21 2.49
CA ASP A 63 -37.86 22.82 3.81
C ASP A 63 -38.08 21.67 4.83
N ASP A 64 -37.68 21.89 6.08
CA ASP A 64 -38.19 21.24 7.29
C ASP A 64 -37.48 20.01 7.92
N THR A 65 -36.83 20.34 9.02
CA THR A 65 -36.66 19.62 10.30
C THR A 65 -37.83 18.75 10.76
N VAL A 66 -37.62 17.45 11.09
CA VAL A 66 -38.33 16.81 12.22
C VAL A 66 -37.49 15.74 12.93
N THR A 67 -37.49 15.87 14.25
CA THR A 67 -36.96 15.03 15.33
C THR A 67 -37.78 13.74 15.61
N SER A 68 -37.06 12.71 16.07
CA SER A 68 -37.43 11.75 17.14
C SER A 68 -37.95 10.33 16.86
N SER A 69 -37.27 9.41 17.58
CA SER A 69 -37.79 8.30 18.40
C SER A 69 -38.05 6.92 17.75
N GLY A 70 -37.09 6.02 18.04
CA GLY A 70 -37.34 4.81 18.84
C GLY A 70 -38.02 3.61 18.18
N SER A 71 -37.30 2.49 18.12
CA SER A 71 -37.86 1.17 18.45
C SER A 71 -36.75 0.17 18.77
N THR A 72 -36.74 -0.26 20.02
CA THR A 72 -36.01 -1.41 20.56
C THR A 72 -36.67 -2.69 20.05
N SER A 73 -35.89 -3.62 19.52
CA SER A 73 -36.23 -5.04 19.58
C SER A 73 -34.97 -5.88 19.51
N THR A 74 -34.68 -6.49 20.65
CA THR A 74 -33.72 -7.55 20.92
C THR A 74 -34.01 -8.80 20.08
N THR A 75 -32.96 -9.31 19.43
CA THR A 75 -32.76 -10.75 19.25
C THR A 75 -31.27 -11.04 19.23
N ALA A 76 -30.82 -11.76 20.27
CA ALA A 76 -29.48 -12.30 20.36
C ALA A 76 -29.33 -13.48 19.39
N ALA A 77 -28.25 -13.48 18.62
CA ALA A 77 -27.70 -14.67 17.99
C ALA A 77 -26.16 -14.65 18.05
N THR A 78 -25.67 -15.63 18.79
CA THR A 78 -24.34 -16.23 18.87
C THR A 78 -23.34 -15.92 17.75
N SER A 79 -22.21 -15.35 18.17
CA SER A 79 -20.84 -15.64 17.77
C SER A 79 -20.58 -16.08 16.33
N SER A 80 -20.23 -15.12 15.50
CA SER A 80 -19.00 -15.22 14.71
C SER A 80 -18.26 -13.90 14.89
N SER A 81 -16.99 -13.96 15.29
CA SER A 81 -16.10 -12.80 15.40
C SER A 81 -15.77 -12.31 13.99
N GLY A 82 -16.78 -11.80 13.28
CA GLY A 82 -16.61 -10.90 12.17
C GLY A 82 -16.12 -9.59 12.76
N PHE A 83 -14.84 -9.30 12.58
CA PHE A 83 -14.34 -7.96 12.80
C PHE A 83 -15.24 -7.00 12.00
N PRO A 84 -15.77 -5.92 12.60
CA PRO A 84 -16.31 -4.84 11.81
C PRO A 84 -15.14 -4.27 11.02
N GLN A 85 -15.05 -4.59 9.74
CA GLN A 85 -14.21 -3.83 8.83
C GLN A 85 -15.02 -2.64 8.32
N GLU A 86 -15.51 -1.82 9.26
CA GLU A 86 -15.64 -0.39 8.99
C GLU A 86 -14.21 0.10 8.77
N GLY A 87 -13.96 0.63 7.57
CA GLY A 87 -12.62 0.93 7.08
C GLY A 87 -11.80 1.62 8.15
N SER A 88 -10.70 0.98 8.56
CA SER A 88 -9.68 1.58 9.40
C SER A 88 -9.36 2.96 8.83
N PHE A 89 -9.88 4.00 9.47
CA PHE A 89 -9.71 5.36 8.99
C PHE A 89 -8.24 5.67 9.19
N LEU A 90 -7.47 5.63 8.11
CA LEU A 90 -6.06 5.89 8.17
C LEU A 90 -5.87 7.36 8.59
N ASN A 91 -5.26 7.59 9.75
CA ASN A 91 -4.93 8.93 10.18
C ASN A 91 -3.73 9.46 9.38
N VAL A 92 -4.01 10.20 8.32
CA VAL A 92 -3.02 10.75 7.37
C VAL A 92 -2.00 11.65 8.08
N ALA A 93 -2.37 12.30 9.19
CA ALA A 93 -1.46 13.16 9.95
C ALA A 93 -0.32 12.38 10.63
N LEU A 94 -0.44 11.05 10.75
CA LEU A 94 0.62 10.19 11.28
C LEU A 94 1.64 9.75 10.22
N ILE A 95 1.42 10.09 8.94
CA ILE A 95 2.39 9.89 7.86
C ILE A 95 3.46 10.98 7.99
N PRO A 96 4.74 10.63 8.20
CA PRO A 96 5.79 11.64 8.27
C PRO A 96 5.94 12.34 6.90
N PRO A 97 6.24 13.65 6.88
CA PRO A 97 6.49 14.35 5.63
C PRO A 97 7.67 13.71 4.89
N TYR A 98 7.70 13.81 3.55
CA TYR A 98 8.81 13.27 2.77
C TYR A 98 10.13 13.98 3.09
N GLY A 99 10.09 15.28 3.33
CA GLY A 99 11.29 16.09 3.60
C GLY A 99 12.24 16.24 2.41
N ILE A 100 11.80 15.84 1.22
CA ILE A 100 12.48 16.01 -0.08
C ILE A 100 11.43 16.54 -1.05
N GLU A 101 11.81 17.48 -1.92
CA GLU A 101 10.95 18.00 -2.97
C GLU A 101 11.07 17.15 -4.25
N ALA A 102 9.93 16.86 -4.89
CA ALA A 102 9.92 16.13 -6.16
C ALA A 102 10.49 16.99 -7.30
N ASN A 103 11.02 16.32 -8.33
CA ASN A 103 11.47 16.93 -9.57
C ASN A 103 12.57 18.01 -9.43
N VAL A 104 13.37 17.98 -8.36
CA VAL A 104 14.54 18.87 -8.19
C VAL A 104 15.73 18.28 -8.95
N SER A 105 16.21 18.96 -9.99
CA SER A 105 17.37 18.49 -10.76
C SER A 105 18.67 18.50 -9.96
N LEU A 106 19.56 17.52 -10.21
CA LEU A 106 20.92 17.50 -9.66
C LEU A 106 21.87 18.54 -10.28
N GLY A 107 21.51 19.12 -11.43
CA GLY A 107 22.37 20.08 -12.14
C GLY A 107 23.65 19.48 -12.73
N ASP A 108 23.75 18.15 -12.81
CA ASP A 108 24.90 17.41 -13.34
C ASP A 108 24.74 17.00 -14.82
N GLY A 109 23.67 17.47 -15.47
CA GLY A 109 23.33 17.12 -16.85
C GLY A 109 22.68 15.75 -17.03
N THR A 110 22.36 15.04 -15.95
CA THR A 110 21.64 13.76 -16.00
C THR A 110 20.12 13.96 -15.87
N PRO A 111 19.28 13.06 -16.42
CA PRO A 111 17.83 13.07 -16.22
C PRO A 111 17.44 12.47 -14.86
N ARG A 112 18.13 12.88 -13.79
CA ARG A 112 17.93 12.40 -12.42
C ARG A 112 17.70 13.58 -11.49
N CYS A 113 16.98 13.30 -10.42
CA CYS A 113 16.62 14.30 -9.43
C CYS A 113 17.34 14.07 -8.10
N ALA A 114 17.41 15.14 -7.29
CA ALA A 114 18.09 15.18 -6.02
C ALA A 114 17.20 14.57 -4.93
N GLY A 115 17.64 13.45 -4.38
CA GLY A 115 17.11 12.87 -3.16
C GLY A 115 17.89 13.32 -1.93
N LEU A 116 17.67 12.61 -0.84
CA LEU A 116 18.37 12.81 0.42
C LEU A 116 19.89 12.82 0.19
N ASP A 117 20.60 13.79 0.78
CA ASP A 117 22.05 13.96 0.65
C ASP A 117 22.58 14.02 -0.81
N GLY A 118 21.75 14.51 -1.74
CA GLY A 118 22.11 14.64 -3.15
C GLY A 118 22.19 13.29 -3.89
N LYS A 119 21.58 12.23 -3.36
CA LYS A 119 21.51 10.94 -4.05
C LYS A 119 20.57 11.02 -5.25
N ALA A 120 20.96 10.42 -6.38
CA ALA A 120 20.15 10.43 -7.60
C ALA A 120 18.90 9.53 -7.48
N ILE A 121 17.72 10.14 -7.57
CA ILE A 121 16.40 9.47 -7.55
C ILE A 121 15.65 9.68 -8.89
N PRO A 122 14.62 8.87 -9.20
CA PRO A 122 13.68 9.19 -10.27
C PRO A 122 13.01 10.54 -10.00
N CYS A 123 12.73 11.33 -11.04
CA CYS A 123 12.17 12.67 -10.87
C CYS A 123 10.70 12.68 -10.43
N ASP A 124 9.98 11.57 -10.66
CA ASP A 124 8.64 11.32 -10.11
C ASP A 124 8.65 10.94 -8.61
N CYS A 125 9.83 10.93 -7.98
CA CYS A 125 9.98 10.66 -6.56
C CYS A 125 10.40 11.93 -5.79
N PRO A 126 9.80 12.19 -4.60
CA PRO A 126 8.71 11.44 -3.98
C PRO A 126 7.39 11.49 -4.77
N PRO A 127 6.52 10.47 -4.61
CA PRO A 127 5.27 10.39 -5.34
C PRO A 127 4.29 11.49 -4.90
N ASP A 128 3.21 11.64 -5.67
CA ASP A 128 2.07 12.45 -5.25
C ASP A 128 1.53 11.97 -3.88
N PRO A 129 1.32 12.88 -2.90
CA PRO A 129 0.84 12.50 -1.58
C PRO A 129 -0.52 11.79 -1.58
N ALA A 130 -1.44 12.16 -2.48
CA ALA A 130 -2.75 11.51 -2.55
C ALA A 130 -2.64 10.09 -3.10
N LEU A 131 -1.78 9.87 -4.10
CA LEU A 131 -1.45 8.54 -4.61
C LEU A 131 -0.87 7.66 -3.48
N PHE A 132 0.09 8.20 -2.71
CA PHE A 132 0.67 7.49 -1.57
C PHE A 132 -0.36 7.13 -0.49
N VAL A 133 -1.21 8.08 -0.09
CA VAL A 133 -2.25 7.84 0.91
C VAL A 133 -3.24 6.79 0.42
N SER A 134 -3.63 6.82 -0.87
CA SER A 134 -4.50 5.81 -1.46
C SER A 134 -3.88 4.41 -1.39
N SER A 135 -2.61 4.26 -1.79
CA SER A 135 -1.90 2.99 -1.73
C SER A 135 -1.74 2.48 -0.30
N LEU A 136 -1.34 3.35 0.63
CA LEU A 136 -1.19 2.97 2.04
C LEU A 136 -2.53 2.54 2.64
N THR A 137 -3.61 3.29 2.35
CA THR A 137 -4.96 2.98 2.82
C THR A 137 -5.40 1.61 2.32
N GLN A 138 -5.18 1.28 1.04
CA GLN A 138 -5.50 -0.02 0.47
C GLN A 138 -4.73 -1.16 1.15
N LEU A 139 -3.45 -0.96 1.46
CA LEU A 139 -2.62 -1.96 2.14
C LEU A 139 -3.06 -2.18 3.59
N VAL A 140 -3.47 -1.12 4.29
CA VAL A 140 -3.99 -1.21 5.67
C VAL A 140 -5.38 -1.83 5.69
N SER A 141 -6.27 -1.42 4.78
CA SER A 141 -7.63 -1.97 4.67
C SER A 141 -7.65 -3.40 4.14
N SER A 142 -6.62 -3.87 3.45
CA SER A 142 -6.49 -5.29 3.08
C SER A 142 -5.83 -6.14 4.18
N GLY A 143 -5.40 -5.52 5.28
CA GLY A 143 -4.69 -6.19 6.36
C GLY A 143 -3.25 -6.59 6.03
N GLN A 144 -2.69 -6.11 4.90
CA GLN A 144 -1.31 -6.37 4.49
C GLN A 144 -0.29 -5.52 5.25
N GLN A 145 -0.70 -4.36 5.76
CA GLN A 145 0.12 -3.45 6.55
C GLN A 145 -0.61 -3.07 7.84
N GLN A 146 0.15 -2.77 8.89
CA GLN A 146 -0.38 -2.26 10.15
C GLN A 146 -0.06 -0.76 10.27
N PHE A 147 -1.03 0.04 10.70
CA PHE A 147 -0.82 1.47 10.88
C PHE A 147 -1.38 1.92 12.25
N PRO A 148 -0.69 1.59 13.35
CA PRO A 148 -1.18 1.87 14.70
C PRO A 148 -1.20 3.37 15.00
N GLU A 149 -2.22 3.84 15.71
CA GLU A 149 -2.39 5.26 16.06
C GLU A 149 -1.63 5.69 17.33
N GLY A 150 -1.14 4.73 18.12
CA GLY A 150 -0.41 5.02 19.34
C GLY A 150 0.95 5.69 19.10
N ASN A 151 1.54 6.22 20.17
CA ASN A 151 2.74 7.05 20.12
C ASN A 151 3.98 6.38 20.73
N THR A 152 3.94 5.08 21.02
CA THR A 152 5.14 4.39 21.50
C THR A 152 6.18 4.27 20.37
N PRO A 153 7.49 4.22 20.68
CA PRO A 153 8.52 4.04 19.66
C PRO A 153 8.30 2.80 18.79
N SER A 154 7.75 1.71 19.36
CA SER A 154 7.42 0.51 18.60
C SER A 154 6.31 0.73 17.58
N GLU A 155 5.25 1.47 17.94
CA GLU A 155 4.14 1.77 17.02
C GLU A 155 4.57 2.76 15.94
N GLN A 156 5.38 3.76 16.30
CA GLN A 156 5.99 4.69 15.35
C GLN A 156 6.88 3.95 14.34
N LEU A 157 7.67 2.98 14.80
CA LEU A 157 8.49 2.14 13.94
C LEU A 157 7.62 1.33 12.96
N THR A 158 6.55 0.70 13.44
CA THR A 158 5.61 -0.05 12.59
C THR A 158 5.00 0.84 11.51
N ARG A 159 4.49 2.03 11.86
CA ARG A 159 3.95 2.98 10.87
C ARG A 159 4.99 3.37 9.84
N LEU A 160 6.19 3.73 10.28
CA LEU A 160 7.25 4.18 9.39
C LEU A 160 7.68 3.07 8.43
N GLN A 161 7.75 1.82 8.91
CA GLN A 161 8.02 0.66 8.07
C GLN A 161 6.91 0.45 7.03
N SER A 162 5.64 0.57 7.41
CA SER A 162 4.53 0.50 6.45
C SER A 162 4.58 1.63 5.42
N CYS A 163 4.98 2.84 5.81
CA CYS A 163 5.22 3.93 4.87
C CYS A 163 6.35 3.60 3.88
N ILE A 164 7.49 3.10 4.37
CA ILE A 164 8.64 2.72 3.54
C ILE A 164 8.28 1.59 2.57
N VAL A 165 7.58 0.55 3.03
CA VAL A 165 7.15 -0.57 2.18
C VAL A 165 6.17 -0.07 1.13
N THR A 166 5.23 0.80 1.48
CA THR A 166 4.29 1.39 0.52
C THR A 166 5.04 2.19 -0.54
N LEU A 167 5.97 3.06 -0.14
CA LEU A 167 6.78 3.88 -1.04
C LEU A 167 7.52 3.03 -2.08
N GLN A 168 8.13 1.93 -1.65
CA GLN A 168 8.92 1.04 -2.50
C GLN A 168 8.08 0.18 -3.45
N ASN A 169 6.76 0.10 -3.24
CA ASN A 169 5.86 -0.78 -3.99
C ASN A 169 4.74 0.00 -4.70
N ILE A 170 4.78 1.33 -4.66
CA ILE A 170 3.64 2.19 -4.99
C ILE A 170 3.17 2.09 -6.44
N TYR A 171 4.06 1.74 -7.38
CA TYR A 171 3.73 1.67 -8.82
C TYR A 171 3.50 0.24 -9.32
N GLY A 172 3.98 -0.79 -8.61
CA GLY A 172 3.79 -2.19 -9.01
C GLY A 172 2.89 -3.00 -8.07
N GLY A 173 2.40 -2.40 -6.99
CA GLY A 173 1.65 -3.08 -5.95
C GLY A 173 2.54 -3.88 -4.97
N PRO A 174 1.92 -4.51 -3.96
CA PRO A 174 2.64 -5.14 -2.86
C PRO A 174 3.62 -6.23 -3.34
N GLY A 175 4.88 -6.14 -2.93
CA GLY A 175 5.94 -7.11 -3.25
C GLY A 175 6.58 -6.93 -4.64
N SER A 176 6.16 -5.94 -5.42
CA SER A 176 6.73 -5.66 -6.74
C SER A 176 8.15 -5.10 -6.68
N GLY A 177 8.46 -4.34 -5.62
CA GLY A 177 9.69 -3.53 -5.54
C GLY A 177 9.76 -2.40 -6.58
N VAL A 178 8.64 -2.13 -7.29
CA VAL A 178 8.55 -1.05 -8.27
C VAL A 178 7.92 0.16 -7.59
N GLY A 179 8.76 1.11 -7.19
CA GLY A 179 8.34 2.30 -6.47
C GLY A 179 9.48 3.29 -6.28
N CYS A 180 9.27 4.22 -5.35
CA CYS A 180 10.28 5.21 -5.01
C CYS A 180 11.27 4.63 -3.99
N PRO A 181 12.58 4.84 -4.19
CA PRO A 181 13.58 4.41 -3.20
C PRO A 181 13.43 5.23 -1.93
N ALA A 182 13.80 4.66 -0.77
CA ALA A 182 13.69 5.33 0.54
C ALA A 182 14.44 6.67 0.61
N VAL A 183 15.54 6.81 -0.15
CA VAL A 183 16.30 8.06 -0.29
C VAL A 183 15.54 9.18 -1.01
N SER A 184 14.32 8.93 -1.51
CA SER A 184 13.39 9.97 -1.97
C SER A 184 12.63 10.64 -0.82
N THR A 185 13.00 10.32 0.42
CA THR A 185 12.45 10.85 1.67
C THR A 185 13.55 10.99 2.70
N THR A 186 13.26 11.63 3.83
CA THR A 186 14.13 11.68 5.03
C THR A 186 13.88 10.51 5.99
N TRP A 187 13.02 9.56 5.62
CA TRP A 187 12.53 8.52 6.53
C TRP A 187 13.60 7.55 7.02
N SER A 188 14.70 7.38 6.29
CA SER A 188 15.82 6.55 6.76
C SER A 188 16.49 7.12 8.03
N ALA A 189 16.58 8.45 8.14
CA ALA A 189 17.09 9.10 9.35
C ALA A 189 16.09 8.98 10.51
N LEU A 190 14.81 9.18 10.23
CA LEU A 190 13.73 9.00 11.22
C LEU A 190 13.68 7.56 11.75
N LEU A 191 13.92 6.57 10.87
CA LEU A 191 13.96 5.16 11.25
C LEU A 191 15.05 4.90 12.29
N GLN A 192 16.26 5.42 12.05
CA GLN A 192 17.38 5.30 12.99
C GLN A 192 17.08 6.01 14.32
N GLN A 193 16.47 7.20 14.26
CA GLN A 193 16.09 7.95 15.45
C GLN A 193 15.09 7.19 16.32
N ILE A 194 14.05 6.57 15.73
CA ILE A 194 13.07 5.78 16.48
C ILE A 194 13.70 4.50 17.02
N GLN A 195 14.55 3.83 16.23
CA GLN A 195 15.25 2.62 16.67
C GLN A 195 16.16 2.85 17.88
N SER A 196 16.74 4.05 18.03
CA SER A 196 17.57 4.40 19.19
C SER A 196 16.77 4.56 20.50
N GLN A 197 15.44 4.58 20.43
CA GLN A 197 14.52 4.75 21.57
C GLN A 197 13.87 3.44 22.04
N LEU A 198 14.18 2.32 21.38
CA LEU A 198 13.70 0.97 21.72
C LEU A 198 14.68 0.25 22.65
#